data_AF-A0A376FB75-F1
#
_entry.id   AF-A0A376FB75-F1
#
_cell.length_a   1.000
_cell.length_b   1.000
_cell.length_c   1.000
_cell.angle_alpha   90.00
_cell.angle_beta   90.00
_cell.angle_gamma   90.00
#
_symmetry.space_group_name_H-M   'P 1'
#
loop_
_entity.id
_entity.type
_entity.pdbx_description
1 polymer ?
#
loop_
_entity_poly.entity_id
_entity_poly.type
_entity_poly.pdbx_seq_one_letter_code
_entity_poly.pdbx_strand_id
1 'polypeptide(L)' 'MQLPNMSVLELDPGSSPAGITDKLIIDATTPVAPDTRGHYSQPVQDLPETKAWAEKLTAMLAARQ' A
#
# COMPACT_ATOMS: atom_id res chain seq x y z
N MET A 1 4.80 13.45 -1.69
CA MET A 1 5.75 14.59 -1.64
C MET A 1 6.83 14.34 -2.67
N GLN A 2 7.21 15.32 -3.49
CA GLN A 2 8.25 15.18 -4.49
C GLN A 2 9.48 16.01 -4.08
N LEU A 3 10.65 15.39 -4.10
CA LEU A 3 11.94 16.04 -3.86
C LEU A 3 12.67 16.15 -5.20
N PRO A 4 12.80 17.35 -5.77
CA PRO A 4 13.41 17.49 -7.08
C PRO A 4 14.93 17.41 -7.03
N ASN A 5 15.56 17.08 -8.17
CA ASN A 5 17.01 17.16 -8.39
C ASN A 5 17.88 16.36 -7.40
N MET A 6 17.46 15.14 -7.08
CA MET A 6 18.18 14.31 -6.13
C MET A 6 19.11 13.32 -6.83
N SER A 7 20.22 12.97 -6.18
CA SER A 7 21.18 12.00 -6.71
C SER A 7 20.58 10.61 -6.88
N VAL A 8 20.91 9.96 -7.99
CA VAL A 8 20.64 8.55 -8.32
C VAL A 8 21.85 7.96 -9.03
N LEU A 9 21.80 6.69 -9.39
CA LEU A 9 22.84 6.05 -10.19
C LEU A 9 22.91 6.71 -11.58
N GLU A 10 24.13 7.04 -12.03
CA GLU A 10 24.39 7.64 -13.36
C GLU A 10 23.85 6.80 -14.54
N LEU A 11 23.77 5.48 -14.34
CA LEU A 11 23.27 4.53 -15.34
C LEU A 11 21.75 4.35 -15.29
N ASP A 12 21.03 5.07 -14.44
CA ASP A 12 19.57 5.06 -14.45
C ASP A 12 19.05 5.73 -15.73
N PRO A 13 18.46 4.97 -16.67
CA PRO A 13 18.00 5.52 -17.95
C PRO A 13 16.81 6.48 -17.79
N GLY A 14 16.17 6.50 -16.61
CA GLY A 14 15.10 7.44 -16.27
C GLY A 14 15.60 8.77 -15.68
N SER A 15 16.92 8.92 -15.47
CA SER A 15 17.52 10.16 -14.95
C SER A 15 17.80 11.17 -16.08
N SER A 16 17.54 12.45 -15.81
CA SER A 16 17.87 13.54 -16.73
C SER A 16 18.04 14.85 -15.94
N PRO A 17 19.26 15.39 -15.82
CA PRO A 17 20.54 14.87 -16.31
C PRO A 17 20.94 13.50 -15.73
N ALA A 18 21.92 12.82 -16.35
CA ALA A 18 22.43 11.53 -15.83
C ALA A 18 22.78 11.65 -14.34
N GLY A 19 22.36 10.65 -13.56
CA GLY A 19 22.60 10.61 -12.11
C GLY A 19 21.72 11.55 -11.28
N ILE A 20 20.78 12.27 -11.90
CA ILE A 20 19.85 13.19 -11.21
C ILE A 20 18.40 12.84 -11.58
N THR A 21 17.56 12.67 -10.56
CA THR A 21 16.13 12.44 -10.74
C THR A 21 15.32 12.99 -9.57
N ASP A 22 14.03 13.18 -9.79
CA ASP A 22 13.11 13.55 -8.73
C ASP A 22 12.71 12.30 -7.93
N LYS A 23 12.68 12.43 -6.60
CA LYS A 23 12.25 11.34 -5.71
C LYS A 23 10.84 11.60 -5.23
N LEU A 24 9.96 10.61 -5.43
CA LEU A 24 8.60 10.63 -4.91
C LEU A 24 8.54 9.85 -3.59
N ILE A 25 8.17 10.54 -2.50
CA ILE A 25 7.79 9.90 -1.24
C ILE A 25 6.29 9.70 -1.23
N ILE A 26 5.89 8.43 -1.17
CA ILE A 26 4.52 8.00 -0.94
C ILE A 26 4.44 7.53 0.51
N ASP A 27 3.83 8.36 1.35
CA ASP A 27 3.46 7.97 2.71
C ASP A 27 2.05 7.40 2.65
N ALA A 28 1.96 6.06 2.70
CA ALA A 28 0.71 5.30 2.70
C ALA A 28 0.40 4.71 4.07
N THR A 29 0.98 5.26 5.13
CA THR A 29 0.69 4.83 6.50
C THR A 29 -0.65 5.39 6.96
N THR A 30 -1.32 4.69 7.88
CA THR A 30 -2.48 5.25 8.56
C THR A 30 -2.01 6.39 9.49
N PRO A 31 -2.54 7.61 9.36
CA PRO A 31 -2.17 8.74 10.20
C PRO A 31 -2.42 8.45 11.68
N VAL A 32 -1.53 8.96 12.53
CA VAL A 32 -1.67 8.96 13.99
C VAL A 32 -1.79 10.41 14.45
N ALA A 33 -2.63 10.65 15.47
CA ALA A 33 -2.83 11.98 16.03
C ALA A 33 -1.47 12.65 16.35
N PRO A 34 -1.28 13.95 16.00
CA PRO A 34 -2.28 14.91 15.56
C PRO A 34 -2.51 14.97 14.03
N ASP A 35 -1.94 14.05 13.25
CA ASP A 35 -2.13 14.04 11.80
C ASP A 35 -3.59 13.66 11.44
N THR A 36 -4.28 14.57 10.77
CA THR A 36 -5.69 14.42 10.37
C THR A 36 -5.87 14.30 8.86
N ARG A 37 -4.80 14.01 8.10
CA ARG A 37 -4.91 13.76 6.66
C ARG A 37 -5.83 12.54 6.46
N GLY A 38 -6.82 12.62 5.57
CA GLY A 38 -7.72 11.50 5.20
C GLY A 38 -8.83 11.14 6.21
N HIS A 39 -9.67 10.17 5.84
CA HIS A 39 -10.81 9.69 6.63
C HIS A 39 -10.61 8.22 7.04
N TYR A 40 -9.85 7.99 8.11
CA TYR A 40 -9.51 6.66 8.60
C TYR A 40 -10.42 6.17 9.74
N SER A 41 -11.51 6.89 9.99
CA SER A 41 -12.49 6.57 11.04
C SER A 41 -13.40 5.39 10.71
N GLN A 42 -13.27 4.80 9.52
CA GLN A 42 -14.05 3.65 9.07
C GLN A 42 -13.14 2.45 8.78
N PRO A 43 -12.48 1.87 9.79
CA PRO A 43 -11.86 0.58 9.62
C PRO A 43 -12.94 -0.46 9.31
N VAL A 44 -12.69 -1.31 8.32
CA VAL A 44 -13.53 -2.49 8.09
C VAL A 44 -13.09 -3.55 9.09
N GLN A 45 -14.03 -4.05 9.88
CA GLN A 45 -13.84 -5.25 10.69
C GLN A 45 -14.57 -6.40 10.02
N ASP A 46 -13.98 -7.59 10.12
CA ASP A 46 -14.68 -8.80 9.71
C ASP A 46 -15.95 -8.96 10.54
N LEU A 47 -17.04 -9.35 9.89
CA LEU A 47 -18.22 -9.80 10.60
C LEU A 47 -17.87 -11.03 11.45
N PRO A 48 -18.50 -11.25 12.61
CA PRO A 48 -18.21 -12.39 13.48
C PRO A 48 -18.25 -13.75 12.75
N GLU A 49 -19.12 -13.89 11.75
CA GLU A 49 -19.30 -15.10 10.96
C GLU A 49 -18.30 -15.29 9.81
N THR A 50 -17.45 -14.31 9.49
CA THR A 50 -16.54 -14.36 8.33
C THR A 50 -15.69 -15.62 8.34
N LYS A 51 -15.16 -16.01 9.51
CA LYS A 51 -14.35 -17.22 9.66
C LYS A 51 -15.13 -18.49 9.31
N ALA A 52 -16.38 -18.61 9.79
CA ALA A 52 -17.21 -19.78 9.53
C ALA A 52 -17.55 -19.92 8.04
N TRP A 53 -17.80 -18.79 7.36
CA TRP A 53 -18.03 -18.79 5.92
C TRP A 53 -16.78 -19.16 5.13
N ALA A 54 -15.61 -18.62 5.49
CA ALA A 54 -14.34 -18.98 4.87
C ALA A 54 -14.10 -20.50 4.95
N GLU A 55 -14.23 -21.09 6.15
CA GLU A 55 -14.06 -22.54 6.36
C GLU A 55 -15.04 -23.36 5.51
N LYS A 56 -16.31 -22.97 5.48
CA LYS A 56 -17.35 -23.66 4.69
C LYS A 56 -17.05 -23.62 3.20
N LEU A 57 -16.65 -22.47 2.67
CA LEU A 57 -16.32 -22.31 1.25
C LEU A 57 -15.07 -23.11 0.88
N THR A 58 -14.04 -23.11 1.72
CA THR A 58 -12.83 -23.92 1.52
C THR A 58 -13.15 -25.41 1.48
N ALA A 59 -14.00 -25.91 2.38
CA ALA A 59 -14.44 -27.30 2.38
C ALA A 59 -15.20 -27.69 1.10
N MET A 60 -16.09 -26.81 0.63
CA MET A 60 -16.83 -27.03 -0.62
C MET A 60 -15.90 -27.09 -1.84
N LEU A 61 -14.84 -26.27 -1.87
CA LEU A 61 -13.84 -26.31 -2.95
C LEU A 61 -13.03 -27.60 -2.92
N ALA A 62 -12.60 -28.06 -1.74
CA ALA A 62 -11.85 -29.30 -1.59
C ALA A 62 -12.67 -30.53 -2.03
N ALA A 63 -13.98 -30.54 -1.74
CA ALA A 63 -14.88 -31.63 -2.14
C ALA A 63 -15.20 -31.69 -3.65
N ARG A 64 -14.73 -30.73 -4.45
CA ARG A 64 -14.87 -30.71 -5.91
C ARG A 64 -13.68 -31.34 -6.66
N GLN A 65 -12.61 -31.69 -5.94
CA GLN A 65 -11.49 -32.48 -6.47
C GLN A 65 -11.78 -33.97 -6.31
#